data_AF-X0U9C3-F1
#
_entry.id   AF-X0U9C3-F1
#
_cell.length_a   1.000
_cell.length_b   1.000
_cell.length_c   1.000
_cell.angle_alpha   90.00
_cell.angle_beta   90.00
_cell.angle_gamma   90.00
#
_symmetry.space_group_name_H-M   'P 1'
#
loop_
_entity.id
_entity.type
_entity.pdbx_description
1 polymer ?
#
loop_
_entity_poly.entity_id
_entity_poly.type
_entity_poly.pdbx_seq_one_letter_code
_entity_poly.pdbx_strand_id
1 'polypeptide(L)'
;MSKTPEEHLSTTETHEKNREELEITKEKLKKELSSLMGLIGLDAADNNSIDLSDTQPNAVISRRDFINLIEINKKLQSDVEILKNSITNLQYEINSVRENLRIVKGEQPNITLIEEQIADLREKINNFEIGTPPLRENITEVALEETHAHDENISIESEVQDKNEIRVEVAEVEVEKISETTHRRRCPTCSNGNQRYIRELPDKDNIISYSPRIYGKKYKCGICTTEWK
;
A
#
# COMPACT_ATOMS: atom_id res chain seq x y z
N MET A 1 -0.49 -49.06 -52.07
CA MET A 1 -1.24 -48.06 -51.29
C MET A 1 -0.86 -46.70 -51.86
N SER A 2 -1.72 -46.17 -52.75
CA SER A 2 -1.48 -44.90 -53.43
C SER A 2 -1.84 -43.76 -52.48
N LYS A 3 -0.88 -42.87 -52.19
CA LYS A 3 -1.14 -41.66 -51.41
C LYS A 3 -2.11 -40.77 -52.18
N THR A 4 -3.06 -40.19 -51.47
CA THR A 4 -4.11 -39.33 -52.03
C THR A 4 -3.51 -38.00 -52.50
N PRO A 5 -4.11 -37.34 -53.51
CA PRO A 5 -3.57 -36.10 -54.09
C PRO A 5 -3.38 -34.94 -53.09
N GLU A 6 -4.14 -34.95 -51.98
CA GLU A 6 -4.06 -33.93 -50.93
C GLU A 6 -2.78 -34.02 -50.08
N GLU A 7 -2.20 -35.22 -49.90
CA GLU A 7 -0.93 -35.37 -49.15
C GLU A 7 0.26 -34.81 -49.93
N HIS A 8 0.20 -34.84 -51.27
CA HIS A 8 1.27 -34.30 -52.11
C HIS A 8 1.33 -32.77 -52.08
N LEU A 9 0.17 -32.10 -51.98
CA LEU A 9 0.09 -30.63 -51.94
C LEU A 9 0.65 -30.05 -50.62
N SER A 10 0.40 -30.72 -49.50
CA SER A 10 0.92 -30.31 -48.17
C SER A 10 2.44 -30.44 -48.07
N THR A 11 3.04 -31.44 -48.72
CA THR A 11 4.51 -31.59 -48.75
C THR A 11 5.20 -30.53 -49.61
N THR A 12 4.56 -30.07 -50.69
CA THR A 12 5.16 -29.04 -51.55
C THR A 12 5.18 -27.66 -50.89
N GLU A 13 4.12 -27.29 -50.17
CA GLU A 13 4.05 -26.01 -49.45
C GLU A 13 5.06 -25.92 -48.31
N THR A 14 5.27 -27.02 -47.58
CA THR A 14 6.26 -27.08 -46.50
C THR A 14 7.70 -27.01 -47.03
N HIS A 15 7.98 -27.63 -48.17
CA HIS A 15 9.28 -27.50 -48.84
C HIS A 15 9.56 -26.08 -49.35
N GLU A 16 8.54 -25.40 -49.88
CA GLU A 16 8.68 -24.03 -50.39
C GLU A 16 8.93 -23.03 -49.27
N LYS A 17 8.20 -23.16 -48.15
CA LYS A 17 8.43 -22.33 -46.95
C LYS A 17 9.84 -22.52 -46.36
N ASN A 18 10.31 -23.76 -46.28
CA ASN A 18 11.66 -24.04 -45.79
C ASN A 18 12.75 -23.45 -46.71
N ARG A 19 12.50 -23.41 -48.02
CA ARG A 19 13.41 -22.79 -48.98
C ARG A 19 13.46 -21.27 -48.81
N GLU A 20 12.32 -20.63 -48.57
CA GLU A 20 12.24 -19.19 -48.33
C GLU A 20 12.95 -18.80 -47.03
N GLU A 21 12.73 -19.54 -45.94
CA GLU A 21 13.43 -19.34 -44.67
C GLU A 21 14.96 -19.51 -44.81
N LEU A 22 15.40 -20.47 -45.63
CA LEU A 22 16.81 -20.68 -45.92
C LEU A 22 17.43 -19.51 -46.69
N GLU A 23 16.73 -18.93 -47.67
CA GLU A 23 17.23 -17.77 -48.41
C GLU A 23 17.28 -16.51 -47.52
N ILE A 24 16.29 -16.32 -46.64
CA ILE A 24 16.29 -15.22 -45.66
C ILE A 24 17.50 -15.32 -44.72
N THR A 25 17.78 -16.52 -44.21
CA THR A 25 18.91 -16.73 -43.28
C THR A 25 20.26 -16.55 -43.98
N LYS A 26 20.40 -17.02 -45.23
CA LYS A 26 21.61 -16.77 -46.05
C LYS A 26 21.85 -15.29 -46.26
N GLU A 27 20.83 -14.53 -46.64
CA GLU A 27 20.96 -13.07 -46.85
C GLU A 27 21.31 -12.34 -45.55
N LYS A 28 20.76 -12.77 -44.40
CA LYS A 28 21.13 -12.23 -43.10
C LYS A 28 22.59 -12.47 -42.77
N LEU A 29 23.07 -13.71 -42.93
CA LEU A 29 24.46 -14.07 -42.69
C LEU A 29 25.40 -13.33 -43.64
N LYS A 30 25.03 -13.16 -44.91
CA LYS A 30 25.80 -12.40 -45.90
C LYS A 30 25.95 -10.94 -45.49
N LYS A 31 24.88 -10.31 -44.98
CA LYS A 31 24.94 -8.94 -44.45
C LYS A 31 25.84 -8.84 -43.22
N GLU A 32 25.70 -9.75 -42.26
CA GLU A 32 26.55 -9.78 -41.06
C GLU A 32 28.02 -9.98 -41.43
N LEU A 33 28.32 -10.86 -42.38
CA LEU A 33 29.67 -11.12 -42.85
C LEU A 33 30.27 -9.91 -43.58
N SER A 34 29.49 -9.23 -44.43
CA SER A 34 29.91 -7.96 -45.04
C SER A 34 30.18 -6.87 -44.01
N SER A 35 29.37 -6.77 -42.95
CA SER A 35 29.63 -5.84 -41.84
C SER A 35 30.91 -6.16 -41.09
N LEU A 36 31.19 -7.45 -40.86
CA LEU A 36 32.43 -7.88 -40.22
C LEU A 36 33.66 -7.62 -41.11
N MET A 37 33.58 -7.90 -42.41
CA MET A 37 34.69 -7.61 -43.34
C MET A 37 35.00 -6.11 -43.41
N GLY A 38 33.97 -5.25 -43.40
CA GLY A 38 34.14 -3.80 -43.35
C GLY A 38 34.83 -3.29 -42.07
N LEU A 39 34.65 -3.98 -40.94
CA LEU A 39 35.34 -3.65 -39.69
C LEU A 39 36.81 -4.07 -39.69
N ILE A 40 37.15 -5.14 -40.43
CA ILE A 40 38.51 -5.68 -40.52
C ILE A 40 39.29 -5.01 -41.68
N GLY A 41 38.61 -4.30 -42.58
CA GLY A 41 39.23 -3.62 -43.72
C GLY A 41 39.65 -4.58 -44.84
N LEU A 42 39.03 -5.76 -44.91
CA LEU A 42 39.30 -6.76 -45.96
C LEU A 42 38.34 -6.54 -47.13
N ASP A 43 38.89 -6.17 -48.28
CA ASP A 43 38.16 -6.21 -49.55
C ASP A 43 37.98 -7.68 -49.98
N ALA A 44 36.78 -8.04 -50.43
CA ALA A 44 36.42 -9.41 -50.80
C ALA A 44 37.23 -9.88 -52.02
N ALA A 45 38.41 -10.47 -51.79
CA ALA A 45 39.14 -11.22 -52.79
C ALA A 45 38.71 -12.69 -52.73
N ASP A 46 38.38 -13.26 -53.89
CA ASP A 46 37.78 -14.59 -54.11
C ASP A 46 38.65 -15.81 -53.73
N ASN A 47 39.65 -15.67 -52.85
CA ASN A 47 40.56 -16.75 -52.51
C ASN A 47 40.51 -17.07 -51.00
N ASN A 48 40.22 -18.35 -50.70
CA ASN A 48 39.98 -18.99 -49.39
C ASN A 48 41.13 -18.93 -48.34
N SER A 49 41.91 -17.86 -48.26
CA SER A 49 42.92 -17.66 -47.22
C SER A 49 42.75 -16.28 -46.60
N ILE A 50 42.03 -16.23 -45.48
CA ILE A 50 41.96 -15.05 -44.62
C ILE A 50 43.31 -14.95 -43.90
N ASP A 51 44.22 -14.13 -44.42
CA ASP A 51 45.47 -13.81 -43.72
C ASP A 51 45.20 -12.75 -42.66
N LEU A 52 45.20 -13.15 -41.39
CA LEU A 52 44.96 -12.30 -40.23
C LEU A 52 46.20 -11.48 -39.83
N SER A 53 47.30 -11.55 -40.59
CA SER A 53 48.56 -10.84 -40.28
C SER A 53 48.45 -9.32 -40.40
N ASP A 54 47.47 -8.81 -41.15
CA ASP A 54 47.36 -7.38 -41.48
C ASP A 54 46.48 -6.58 -40.51
N THR A 55 45.96 -7.19 -39.44
CA THR A 55 45.35 -6.39 -38.37
C THR A 55 46.43 -5.52 -37.73
N GLN A 56 46.36 -4.20 -37.96
CA GLN A 56 47.26 -3.28 -37.29
C GLN A 56 47.27 -3.58 -35.78
N PRO A 57 48.44 -3.80 -35.16
CA PRO A 57 48.49 -3.99 -33.72
C PRO A 57 47.90 -2.73 -33.07
N ASN A 58 46.79 -2.93 -32.35
CA ASN A 58 46.15 -1.88 -31.57
C ASN A 58 47.21 -1.08 -30.80
N ALA A 59 47.02 0.24 -30.72
CA ALA A 59 47.93 1.15 -30.04
C ALA A 59 48.43 0.55 -28.71
N VAL A 60 49.76 0.39 -28.59
CA VAL A 60 50.37 -0.25 -27.42
C VAL A 60 50.15 0.66 -26.20
N ILE A 61 49.23 0.27 -25.33
CA ILE A 61 48.89 1.00 -24.11
C ILE A 61 50.05 0.89 -23.12
N SER A 62 50.41 2.01 -22.48
CA SER A 62 51.42 2.02 -21.41
C SER A 62 50.97 1.17 -20.22
N ARG A 63 51.91 0.49 -19.55
CA ARG A 63 51.61 -0.30 -18.34
C ARG A 63 50.90 0.52 -17.26
N ARG A 64 51.21 1.82 -17.15
CA ARG A 64 50.53 2.72 -16.20
C ARG A 64 49.05 2.90 -16.55
N ASP A 65 48.76 3.17 -17.81
CA ASP A 65 47.39 3.39 -18.30
C ASP A 65 46.57 2.11 -18.21
N PHE A 66 47.20 0.95 -18.46
CA PHE A 66 46.56 -0.35 -18.27
C PHE A 66 46.14 -0.59 -16.81
N ILE A 67 46.98 -0.24 -15.83
CA ILE A 67 46.65 -0.35 -14.41
C ILE A 67 45.49 0.60 -14.05
N ASN A 68 45.53 1.84 -14.53
CA ASN A 68 44.44 2.81 -14.30
C ASN A 68 43.11 2.31 -14.90
N LEU A 69 43.15 1.73 -16.10
CA LEU A 69 41.97 1.15 -16.75
C LEU A 69 41.40 -0.03 -15.96
N ILE A 70 42.24 -0.88 -15.37
CA ILE A 70 41.80 -1.96 -14.48
C ILE A 70 41.06 -1.41 -13.27
N GLU A 71 41.60 -0.36 -12.64
CA GLU A 71 40.99 0.24 -11.46
C GLU A 71 39.65 0.91 -11.78
N ILE A 72 39.58 1.65 -12.89
CA ILE A 72 38.33 2.23 -13.40
C ILE A 72 37.31 1.12 -13.70
N ASN A 73 37.73 0.03 -14.35
CA ASN A 73 36.84 -1.08 -14.67
C ASN A 73 36.28 -1.74 -13.39
N LYS A 74 37.11 -1.96 -12.38
CA LYS A 74 36.66 -2.47 -11.07
C LYS A 74 35.63 -1.54 -10.42
N LYS A 75 35.87 -0.23 -10.46
CA LYS A 75 34.92 0.76 -9.92
C LYS A 75 33.60 0.71 -10.69
N LEU A 76 33.65 0.70 -12.02
CA LEU A 76 32.45 0.60 -12.87
C LEU A 76 31.68 -0.70 -12.60
N GLN A 77 32.36 -1.82 -12.41
CA GLN A 77 31.73 -3.09 -12.03
C GLN A 77 30.98 -2.98 -10.69
N SER A 78 31.60 -2.34 -9.69
CA SER A 78 30.95 -2.08 -8.40
C SER A 78 29.72 -1.17 -8.55
N ASP A 79 29.85 -0.08 -9.30
CA ASP A 79 28.76 0.87 -9.53
C ASP A 79 27.59 0.21 -10.28
N VAL A 80 27.89 -0.63 -11.27
CA VAL A 80 26.88 -1.43 -11.98
C VAL A 80 26.13 -2.36 -11.03
N GLU A 81 26.82 -2.99 -10.09
CA GLU A 81 26.18 -3.90 -9.13
C GLU A 81 25.28 -3.15 -8.14
N ILE A 82 25.70 -1.97 -7.68
CA ILE A 82 24.87 -1.09 -6.85
C ILE A 82 23.60 -0.67 -7.62
N LEU A 83 23.75 -0.27 -8.88
CA LEU A 83 22.62 0.13 -9.71
C LEU A 83 21.65 -1.02 -9.96
N LYS A 84 22.13 -2.25 -10.20
CA LYS A 84 21.27 -3.42 -10.31
C LYS A 84 20.44 -3.66 -9.04
N ASN A 85 21.07 -3.60 -7.88
CA ASN A 85 20.39 -3.77 -6.60
C ASN A 85 19.34 -2.68 -6.35
N SER A 86 19.64 -1.45 -6.76
CA SER A 86 18.67 -0.35 -6.72
C SER A 86 17.47 -0.60 -7.63
N ILE A 87 17.71 -1.06 -8.86
CA ILE A 87 16.66 -1.42 -9.82
C ILE A 87 15.75 -2.53 -9.25
N THR A 88 16.32 -3.57 -8.64
CA THR A 88 15.52 -4.65 -8.04
C THR A 88 14.65 -4.16 -6.89
N ASN A 89 15.16 -3.25 -6.05
CA ASN A 89 14.39 -2.67 -4.96
C ASN A 89 13.23 -1.81 -5.48
N LEU A 90 13.50 -0.93 -6.46
CA LEU A 90 12.47 -0.10 -7.08
C LEU A 90 11.40 -0.94 -7.78
N GLN A 91 11.79 -2.05 -8.41
CA GLN A 91 10.82 -3.00 -8.98
C GLN A 91 9.91 -3.61 -7.93
N TYR A 92 10.43 -3.95 -6.76
CA TYR A 92 9.62 -4.43 -5.63
C TYR A 92 8.64 -3.36 -5.15
N GLU A 93 9.10 -2.12 -4.98
CA GLU A 93 8.24 -1.00 -4.58
C GLU A 93 7.12 -0.74 -5.60
N ILE A 94 7.45 -0.72 -6.89
CA ILE A 94 6.46 -0.55 -7.98
C ILE A 94 5.41 -1.65 -7.92
N ASN A 95 5.81 -2.91 -7.69
CA ASN A 95 4.87 -4.02 -7.61
C ASN A 95 3.95 -3.91 -6.39
N SER A 96 4.49 -3.54 -5.24
CA SER A 96 3.71 -3.29 -4.02
C SER A 96 2.68 -2.16 -4.22
N VAL A 97 3.09 -1.05 -4.83
CA VAL A 97 2.18 0.07 -5.13
C VAL A 97 1.09 -0.32 -6.12
N ARG A 98 1.43 -1.11 -7.16
CA ARG A 98 0.43 -1.63 -8.11
C ARG A 98 -0.62 -2.50 -7.44
N GLU A 99 -0.22 -3.33 -6.48
CA GLU A 99 -1.17 -4.17 -5.74
C GLU A 99 -2.08 -3.33 -4.84
N ASN A 100 -1.52 -2.36 -4.12
CA ASN A 100 -2.32 -1.42 -3.33
C ASN A 100 -3.33 -0.66 -4.20
N LEU A 101 -2.92 -0.23 -5.40
CA LEU A 101 -3.82 0.42 -6.35
C LEU A 101 -4.95 -0.52 -6.81
N ARG A 102 -4.66 -1.81 -7.01
CA ARG A 102 -5.66 -2.82 -7.38
C ARG A 102 -6.71 -2.96 -6.27
N ILE A 103 -6.28 -3.04 -5.01
CA ILE A 103 -7.16 -3.14 -3.85
C ILE A 103 -8.08 -1.91 -3.77
N VAL A 104 -7.51 -0.70 -3.81
CA VAL A 104 -8.28 0.56 -3.73
C VAL A 104 -9.28 0.67 -4.87
N LYS A 105 -8.91 0.28 -6.10
CA LYS A 105 -9.85 0.23 -7.22
C LYS A 105 -10.98 -0.77 -7.01
N GLY A 106 -10.72 -1.90 -6.34
CA GLY A 106 -11.74 -2.87 -5.94
C GLY A 106 -12.70 -2.34 -4.88
N GLU A 107 -12.28 -1.36 -4.07
CA GLU A 107 -13.12 -0.74 -3.04
C GLU A 107 -14.01 0.40 -3.57
N GLN A 108 -13.68 1.01 -4.72
CA GLN A 108 -14.50 2.06 -5.35
C GLN A 108 -16.00 1.72 -5.47
N PRO A 109 -16.43 0.54 -5.95
CA PRO A 109 -17.86 0.24 -6.04
C PRO A 109 -18.55 0.20 -4.67
N ASN A 110 -17.85 -0.21 -3.62
CA ASN A 110 -18.41 -0.19 -2.27
C ASN A 110 -18.62 1.24 -1.78
N ILE A 111 -17.69 2.15 -2.10
CA ILE A 111 -17.81 3.58 -1.79
C ILE A 111 -19.04 4.16 -2.50
N THR A 112 -19.19 3.90 -3.81
CA THR A 112 -20.33 4.38 -4.59
C THR A 112 -21.66 3.86 -4.03
N LEU A 113 -21.73 2.58 -3.66
CA LEU A 113 -22.92 2.01 -3.03
C LEU A 113 -23.27 2.70 -1.70
N ILE A 114 -22.27 2.98 -0.87
CA ILE A 114 -22.48 3.69 0.40
C ILE A 114 -22.93 5.13 0.15
N GLU A 115 -22.38 5.81 -0.86
CA GLU A 115 -22.80 7.16 -1.24
C GLU A 115 -24.27 7.22 -1.67
N GLU A 116 -24.72 6.24 -2.46
CA GLU A 116 -26.13 6.08 -2.83
C GLU A 116 -27.03 5.87 -1.61
N GLN A 117 -26.65 4.96 -0.71
CA GLN A 117 -27.40 4.72 0.53
C GLN A 117 -27.50 5.97 1.42
N ILE A 118 -26.42 6.75 1.50
CA ILE A 118 -26.41 8.02 2.24
C ILE A 118 -27.35 9.04 1.59
N ALA A 119 -27.39 9.10 0.25
CA ALA A 119 -28.30 9.99 -0.47
C ALA A 119 -29.78 9.63 -0.17
N ASP A 120 -30.13 8.35 -0.25
CA ASP A 120 -31.47 7.84 0.06
C ASP A 120 -31.89 8.16 1.51
N LEU A 121 -30.97 7.97 2.46
CA LEU A 121 -31.24 8.26 3.87
C LEU A 121 -31.43 9.76 4.12
N ARG A 122 -30.66 10.61 3.46
CA ARG A 122 -30.82 12.07 3.54
C ARG A 122 -32.18 12.50 3.00
N GLU A 123 -32.64 11.91 1.90
CA GLU A 123 -33.97 12.18 1.35
C GLU A 123 -35.07 11.78 2.34
N LYS A 124 -34.96 10.58 2.93
CA LYS A 124 -35.90 10.13 3.97
C LYS A 124 -35.94 11.08 5.16
N ILE A 125 -34.78 11.50 5.68
CA ILE A 125 -34.70 12.45 6.80
C ILE A 125 -35.40 13.76 6.44
N ASN A 126 -35.12 14.33 5.27
CA ASN A 126 -35.75 15.56 4.81
C ASN A 126 -37.28 15.43 4.71
N ASN A 127 -37.77 14.31 4.20
CA ASN A 127 -39.21 14.03 4.14
C ASN A 127 -39.84 13.93 5.54
N PHE A 128 -39.15 13.35 6.52
CA PHE A 128 -39.61 13.31 7.91
C PHE A 128 -39.60 14.71 8.57
N GLU A 129 -38.57 15.51 8.32
CA GLU A 129 -38.47 16.88 8.84
C GLU A 129 -39.56 17.81 8.26
N ILE A 130 -39.90 17.67 6.98
CA ILE A 130 -40.98 18.44 6.33
C ILE A 130 -42.37 17.91 6.76
N GLY A 131 -42.50 16.59 6.96
CA GLY A 131 -43.74 15.93 7.38
C GLY A 131 -44.11 16.12 8.85
N THR A 132 -43.30 16.81 9.65
CA THR A 132 -43.60 17.18 11.05
C THR A 132 -43.84 18.70 11.21
N PRO A 133 -45.04 19.23 10.89
CA PRO A 133 -45.55 20.46 11.51
C PRO A 133 -45.85 20.23 13.01
N PRO A 134 -45.91 21.27 13.85
CA PRO A 134 -45.31 21.24 15.17
C PRO A 134 -46.21 20.52 16.18
N LEU A 135 -45.86 19.28 16.54
CA LEU A 135 -46.21 18.72 17.85
C LEU A 135 -45.67 19.60 19.00
N ARG A 136 -44.78 20.56 18.70
CA ARG A 136 -44.30 21.58 19.62
C ARG A 136 -45.33 22.65 19.99
N GLU A 137 -46.29 22.97 19.12
CA GLU A 137 -47.34 23.98 19.45
C GLU A 137 -48.46 23.37 20.29
N ASN A 138 -48.79 22.09 20.07
CA ASN A 138 -49.81 21.39 20.85
C ASN A 138 -49.38 21.08 22.29
N ILE A 139 -48.07 20.96 22.58
CA ILE A 139 -47.57 20.77 23.95
C ILE A 139 -47.66 22.08 24.76
N THR A 140 -47.51 23.23 24.11
CA THR A 140 -47.65 24.53 24.78
C THR A 140 -49.10 24.89 25.14
N GLU A 141 -50.10 24.41 24.39
CA GLU A 141 -51.51 24.59 24.78
C GLU A 141 -51.90 23.68 25.95
N VAL A 142 -51.45 22.42 25.96
CA VAL A 142 -51.77 21.48 27.06
C VAL A 142 -51.10 21.88 28.38
N ALA A 143 -49.89 22.47 28.33
CA ALA A 143 -49.20 22.94 29.54
C ALA A 143 -49.84 24.19 30.20
N LEU A 144 -50.70 24.92 29.50
CA LEU A 144 -51.42 26.07 30.05
C LEU A 144 -52.75 25.68 30.74
N GLU A 145 -53.30 24.49 30.45
CA GLU A 145 -54.53 23.99 31.10
C GLU A 145 -54.24 23.26 32.42
N GLU A 146 -53.07 22.64 32.59
CA GLU A 146 -52.70 21.95 33.84
C GLU A 146 -52.35 22.89 35.00
N THR A 147 -51.96 24.15 34.73
CA THR A 147 -51.64 25.12 35.81
C THR A 147 -52.87 25.74 36.47
N HIS A 148 -54.08 25.55 35.94
CA HIS A 148 -55.29 26.10 36.53
C HIS A 148 -56.01 25.16 37.53
N ALA A 149 -55.59 23.90 37.62
CA ALA A 149 -56.21 22.90 38.49
C ALA A 149 -55.42 22.58 39.78
N HIS A 150 -54.26 23.21 40.01
CA HIS A 150 -53.41 22.91 41.18
C HIS A 150 -53.45 23.96 42.30
N ASP A 151 -54.09 25.11 42.09
CA ASP A 151 -54.14 26.19 43.10
C ASP A 151 -55.27 26.06 44.14
N GLU A 152 -56.14 25.05 44.05
CA GLU A 152 -57.22 24.86 45.05
C GLU A 152 -56.95 23.77 46.11
N ASN A 153 -55.80 23.06 46.06
CA ASN A 153 -55.57 21.92 46.96
C ASN A 153 -54.48 22.13 48.04
N ILE A 154 -53.94 23.33 48.20
CA ILE A 154 -53.02 23.66 49.30
C ILE A 154 -53.77 24.45 50.37
N SER A 155 -54.67 23.81 51.10
CA SER A 155 -55.25 24.41 52.32
C SER A 155 -55.76 23.40 53.36
N ILE A 156 -55.36 22.13 53.26
CA ILE A 156 -55.75 21.13 54.25
C ILE A 156 -54.54 20.22 54.53
N GLU A 157 -54.34 19.94 55.82
CA GLU A 157 -53.33 19.04 56.41
C GLU A 157 -51.98 19.66 56.83
N SER A 158 -52.12 20.64 57.73
CA SER A 158 -51.32 20.66 58.96
C SER A 158 -51.60 19.42 59.82
N GLU A 159 -50.56 18.94 60.52
CA GLU A 159 -50.58 18.07 61.72
C GLU A 159 -50.72 16.54 61.52
N VAL A 160 -49.59 15.82 61.49
CA VAL A 160 -49.37 14.64 62.36
C VAL A 160 -47.88 14.54 62.72
N GLN A 161 -47.65 14.30 64.01
CA GLN A 161 -46.41 14.23 64.75
C GLN A 161 -45.58 12.96 64.54
N ASP A 162 -44.32 13.08 64.98
CA ASP A 162 -43.56 12.13 65.81
C ASP A 162 -43.03 10.80 65.25
N LYS A 163 -41.71 10.67 65.47
CA LYS A 163 -40.95 9.45 65.84
C LYS A 163 -40.78 8.39 64.76
N ASN A 164 -39.59 8.38 64.14
CA ASN A 164 -38.72 7.22 64.37
C ASN A 164 -37.26 7.52 64.06
N GLU A 165 -36.46 7.39 65.11
CA GLU A 165 -35.01 7.44 65.13
C GLU A 165 -34.51 6.01 64.86
N ILE A 166 -33.91 5.76 63.70
CA ILE A 166 -33.06 4.57 63.51
C ILE A 166 -31.76 5.01 62.84
N ARG A 167 -30.75 5.10 63.70
CA ARG A 167 -29.34 5.24 63.40
C ARG A 167 -28.81 3.86 63.01
N VAL A 168 -28.38 3.68 61.76
CA VAL A 168 -27.47 2.60 61.40
C VAL A 168 -26.20 3.22 60.85
N GLU A 169 -25.19 3.24 61.71
CA GLU A 169 -23.80 3.38 61.32
C GLU A 169 -23.43 2.14 60.50
N VAL A 170 -23.14 2.32 59.21
CA VAL A 170 -22.39 1.34 58.44
C VAL A 170 -21.18 2.03 57.84
N ALA A 171 -20.04 1.49 58.26
CA ALA A 171 -18.68 1.88 57.97
C ALA A 171 -18.44 2.47 56.57
N GLU A 172 -17.73 3.60 56.59
CA GLU A 172 -16.90 4.05 55.48
C GLU A 172 -15.94 2.92 55.11
N VAL A 173 -16.26 2.22 54.03
CA VAL A 173 -15.24 1.51 53.27
C VAL A 173 -14.77 2.50 52.21
N GLU A 174 -13.63 3.12 52.48
CA GLU A 174 -12.77 3.72 51.48
C GLU A 174 -12.44 2.63 50.46
N VAL A 175 -13.31 2.48 49.46
CA VAL A 175 -12.89 1.92 48.20
C VAL A 175 -12.00 3.00 47.63
N GLU A 176 -10.69 2.86 47.86
CA GLU A 176 -9.69 3.44 46.98
C GLU A 176 -10.16 3.11 45.57
N LYS A 177 -10.80 4.09 44.93
CA LYS A 177 -10.87 4.16 43.49
C LYS A 177 -9.41 4.15 43.11
N ILE A 178 -8.93 2.96 42.74
CA ILE A 178 -7.93 2.82 41.69
C ILE A 178 -8.56 3.61 40.55
N SER A 179 -8.27 4.91 40.53
CA SER A 179 -8.42 5.71 39.35
C SER A 179 -7.50 4.99 38.39
N GLU A 180 -8.10 4.16 37.54
CA GLU A 180 -7.54 3.78 36.28
C GLU A 180 -7.20 5.12 35.63
N THR A 181 -6.02 5.63 35.96
CA THR A 181 -5.43 6.76 35.30
C THR A 181 -5.06 6.18 33.97
N THR A 182 -6.06 6.17 33.11
CA THR A 182 -5.99 6.03 31.69
C THR A 182 -5.13 7.18 31.20
N HIS A 183 -3.82 7.12 31.48
CA HIS A 183 -2.74 7.80 30.77
C HIS A 183 -2.68 7.16 29.38
N ARG A 184 -3.83 7.18 28.70
CA ARG A 184 -4.12 6.62 27.39
C ARG A 184 -3.21 7.36 26.44
N ARG A 185 -2.08 6.74 26.15
CA ARG A 185 -1.28 6.86 24.93
C ARG A 185 -1.57 8.17 24.22
N ARG A 186 -1.03 9.29 24.72
CA ARG A 186 -1.06 10.56 23.99
C ARG A 186 0.26 10.71 23.28
N CYS A 187 0.20 11.13 22.02
CA CYS A 187 1.42 11.47 21.31
C CYS A 187 2.12 12.63 22.03
N PRO A 188 3.42 12.51 22.38
CA PRO A 188 4.12 13.58 23.10
C PRO A 188 4.35 14.83 22.25
N THR A 189 4.26 14.72 20.92
CA THR A 189 4.51 15.84 20.00
C THR A 189 3.24 16.59 19.63
N CYS A 190 2.19 15.89 19.22
CA CYS A 190 0.94 16.53 18.77
C CYS A 190 -0.22 16.38 19.76
N SER A 191 0.01 15.79 20.93
CA SER A 191 -0.99 15.55 21.97
C SER A 191 -2.21 14.73 21.52
N ASN A 192 -2.14 14.08 20.34
CA ASN A 192 -3.22 13.26 19.84
C ASN A 192 -3.50 12.10 20.81
N GLY A 193 -4.72 12.04 21.33
CA GLY A 193 -5.21 10.96 22.19
C GLY A 193 -6.13 9.97 21.49
N ASN A 194 -6.35 10.11 20.18
CA ASN A 194 -7.18 9.18 19.43
C ASN A 194 -6.40 7.87 19.17
N GLN A 195 -6.80 6.81 19.87
CA GLN A 195 -6.17 5.50 19.85
C GLN A 195 -6.11 4.87 18.45
N ARG A 196 -7.06 5.18 17.55
CA ARG A 196 -7.05 4.68 16.17
C ARG A 196 -5.83 5.14 15.36
N TYR A 197 -5.27 6.30 15.73
CA TYR A 197 -4.08 6.87 15.10
C TYR A 197 -2.79 6.56 15.86
N ILE A 198 -2.81 5.68 16.87
CA ILE A 198 -1.60 5.33 17.62
C ILE A 198 -1.35 3.84 17.43
N ARG A 199 -0.33 3.53 16.62
CA ARG A 199 0.05 2.16 16.30
C ARG A 199 1.03 1.63 17.34
N GLU A 200 0.75 0.46 17.88
CA GLU A 200 1.71 -0.31 18.68
C GLU A 200 2.60 -1.13 17.76
N LEU A 201 3.91 -1.05 17.96
CA LEU A 201 4.90 -1.80 17.21
C LEU A 201 5.87 -2.48 18.20
N PRO A 202 6.46 -3.63 17.85
CA PRO A 202 7.53 -4.22 18.63
C PRO A 202 8.79 -3.33 18.52
N ASP A 203 9.40 -3.05 19.65
CA ASP A 203 10.69 -2.36 19.76
C ASP A 203 11.82 -3.39 19.71
N LYS A 204 12.41 -3.55 18.52
CA LYS A 204 13.48 -4.53 18.27
C LYS A 204 14.77 -4.22 19.04
N ASP A 205 14.93 -2.98 19.49
CA ASP A 205 16.10 -2.52 20.26
C ASP A 205 15.93 -2.78 21.76
N ASN A 206 14.71 -3.06 22.22
CA ASN A 206 14.40 -3.38 23.62
C ASN A 206 13.97 -4.84 23.74
N ILE A 207 14.91 -5.73 24.04
CA ILE A 207 14.62 -7.17 24.22
C ILE A 207 14.33 -7.41 25.70
N ILE A 208 13.10 -7.83 26.02
CA ILE A 208 12.65 -8.16 27.38
C ILE A 208 13.10 -9.57 27.77
N SER A 209 13.03 -10.53 26.84
CA SER A 209 13.47 -11.90 27.04
C SER A 209 14.11 -12.43 25.76
N TYR A 210 15.13 -13.26 25.90
CA TYR A 210 15.84 -13.86 24.77
C TYR A 210 15.27 -15.21 24.34
N SER A 211 14.58 -15.94 25.24
CA SER A 211 14.00 -17.26 24.95
C SER A 211 12.75 -17.53 25.82
N PRO A 212 11.52 -17.47 25.26
CA PRO A 212 11.22 -17.03 23.88
C PRO A 212 11.61 -15.56 23.67
N ARG A 213 11.96 -15.19 22.44
CA ARG A 213 12.38 -13.81 22.15
C ARG A 213 11.18 -12.86 22.24
N ILE A 214 11.15 -12.02 23.27
CA ILE A 214 10.10 -11.04 23.54
C ILE A 214 10.69 -9.65 23.40
N TYR A 215 10.08 -8.83 22.54
CA TYR A 215 10.43 -7.44 22.34
C TYR A 215 9.55 -6.52 23.18
N GLY A 216 10.09 -5.38 23.57
CA GLY A 216 9.34 -4.28 24.19
C GLY A 216 8.34 -3.67 23.21
N LYS A 217 7.54 -2.74 23.71
CA LYS A 217 6.57 -2.00 22.90
C LYS A 217 7.10 -0.61 22.59
N LYS A 218 6.82 -0.14 21.38
CA LYS A 218 6.91 1.27 20.99
C LYS A 218 5.61 1.70 20.32
N TYR A 219 5.32 2.98 20.40
CA TYR A 219 4.14 3.62 19.83
C TYR A 219 4.54 4.53 18.68
N LYS A 220 3.70 4.62 17.66
CA LYS A 220 3.87 5.54 16.53
C LYS A 220 2.61 6.33 16.27
N CYS A 221 2.72 7.66 16.21
CA CYS A 221 1.61 8.54 15.86
C CYS A 221 1.36 8.51 14.34
N GLY A 222 0.11 8.27 13.93
CA GLY A 222 -0.31 8.33 12.54
C GLY A 222 -0.49 9.76 12.00
N ILE A 223 -0.48 10.79 12.86
CA ILE A 223 -0.63 12.19 12.46
C ILE A 223 0.75 12.83 12.24
N CYS A 224 1.59 12.89 13.28
CA CYS A 224 2.90 13.55 13.22
C CYS A 224 4.08 12.59 13.08
N THR A 225 3.84 11.28 12.96
CA THR A 225 4.87 10.22 12.79
C THR A 225 5.84 10.01 13.94
N THR A 226 5.74 10.76 15.05
CA THR A 226 6.56 10.59 16.25
C THR A 226 6.49 9.16 16.79
N GLU A 227 7.65 8.59 17.12
CA GLU A 227 7.79 7.30 17.80
C GLU A 227 8.19 7.51 19.27
N TRP A 228 7.58 6.78 20.21
CA TRP A 228 7.94 6.82 21.64
C TRP A 228 7.74 5.46 22.30
N LYS A 229 8.29 5.27 23.51
CA LYS A 229 8.18 4.02 24.29
C LYS A 229 7.15 4.19 25.42
#